data_AF-A0A1I0M238-F1
#
_entry.id   AF-A0A1I0M238-F1
#
_cell.length_a   1.000
_cell.length_b   1.000
_cell.length_c   1.000
_cell.angle_alpha   90.00
_cell.angle_beta   90.00
_cell.angle_gamma   90.00
#
_symmetry.space_group_name_H-M   'P 1'
#
loop_
_entity.id
_entity.type
_entity.pdbx_description
1 polymer ?
#
loop_
_entity_poly.entity_id
_entity_poly.type
_entity_poly.pdbx_seq_one_letter_code
_entity_poly.pdbx_strand_id
1 'polypeptide(L)'
;MSDEESKQRQIHVGETADGTNLKLPVVELLTGRGFVTGKSGSGKSNTASVIAEELLEAGYPLLIVDTDGEYYGLKEEYEMLHAGADEECDIQIGPEHAEQMATIALEENVPVILDVSGYLDEDVADELLREVARQLFVKEKKLKKPFLLVVEEVHEYIPEGGGVGETGNLLIKISKRGRKHGLGILGISQRPADVKKDFITQANWLVWHRLTWDNDTKVVGRIIDTEYSELVSDLNDGQAFVQTDWTEVDVRKIQFRRKRTFDAGATPGLDDFERPELKSVSDALVGDLQEISERKDREQDRINELENELEKKETRIETLEDELSSARDVSSAARQMADALQNAEPVQSQLPGGGGDARRLHEEIAELEAERDDLREQLGERDERIDALEDDLAAREDELDRLRRENEQLRRVVRDLERESIAGDDRGDQADEADEAEADDGDGESAIVQAGGDDVEYGYTPVEADDGGSANDDASGRSNAADEPGFVVANEERELADLLEISWLDDRVQRACDGSRCSVETAHDVLAEFARDGPLETPAVARRVDRSTVAVQSLLSELRTESILERTAERTYALHEDVRTDLTASPSATAE
;
A
#
# COMPACT_ATOMS: atom_id res chain seq x y z
N MET A 1 -34.99 -1.39 15.62
CA MET A 1 -34.20 -0.58 16.57
C MET A 1 -33.95 0.74 15.87
N SER A 2 -34.44 1.83 16.44
CA SER A 2 -34.39 3.17 15.82
C SER A 2 -32.98 3.74 15.88
N ASP A 3 -32.60 4.60 14.92
CA ASP A 3 -31.30 5.27 14.80
C ASP A 3 -30.85 6.09 16.03
N GLU A 4 -31.72 6.30 17.03
CA GLU A 4 -31.35 6.88 18.32
C GLU A 4 -30.72 5.88 19.31
N GLU A 5 -31.05 4.58 19.24
CA GLU A 5 -30.46 3.56 20.11
C GLU A 5 -29.02 3.22 19.71
N SER A 6 -28.65 3.39 18.42
CA SER A 6 -27.26 3.19 17.97
C SER A 6 -26.32 4.32 18.43
N LYS A 7 -26.86 5.53 18.64
CA LYS A 7 -26.12 6.71 19.13
C LYS A 7 -25.83 6.67 20.65
N GLN A 8 -26.38 5.73 21.41
CA GLN A 8 -26.31 5.71 22.88
C GLN A 8 -25.69 4.44 23.50
N ARG A 9 -24.99 3.61 22.71
CA ARG A 9 -24.23 2.50 23.32
C ARG A 9 -23.04 3.07 24.10
N GLN A 10 -23.03 2.79 25.40
CA GLN A 10 -21.95 3.16 26.31
C GLN A 10 -21.46 1.92 27.05
N ILE A 11 -20.15 1.81 27.25
CA ILE A 11 -19.52 0.74 28.04
C ILE A 11 -19.15 1.24 29.44
N HIS A 12 -19.16 0.34 30.42
CA HIS A 12 -18.90 0.69 31.82
C HIS A 12 -17.49 0.26 32.25
N VAL A 13 -16.59 1.22 32.37
CA VAL A 13 -15.15 0.93 32.56
C VAL A 13 -14.65 1.10 34.00
N GLY A 14 -15.37 1.84 34.85
CA GLY A 14 -14.91 2.21 36.17
C GLY A 14 -15.91 3.06 36.94
N GLU A 15 -15.52 3.50 38.13
CA GLU A 15 -16.33 4.33 39.01
C GLU A 15 -15.51 5.46 39.64
N THR A 16 -16.17 6.58 39.95
CA THR A 16 -15.60 7.66 40.74
C THR A 16 -15.59 7.29 42.24
N ALA A 17 -14.90 8.08 43.07
CA ALA A 17 -14.82 7.84 44.52
C ALA A 17 -16.18 7.90 45.26
N ASP A 18 -17.16 8.62 44.71
CA ASP A 18 -18.54 8.69 45.20
C ASP A 18 -19.45 7.56 44.66
N GLY A 19 -18.89 6.62 43.89
CA GLY A 19 -19.61 5.46 43.34
C GLY A 19 -20.39 5.77 42.06
N THR A 20 -20.09 6.88 41.37
CA THR A 20 -20.71 7.20 40.08
C THR A 20 -19.98 6.46 38.97
N ASN A 21 -20.70 5.62 38.22
CA ASN A 21 -20.12 4.85 37.11
C ASN A 21 -19.61 5.76 35.99
N LEU A 22 -18.37 5.55 35.56
CA LEU A 22 -17.84 6.08 34.31
C LEU A 22 -18.33 5.22 33.14
N LYS A 23 -19.15 5.85 32.29
CA LYS A 23 -19.60 5.27 31.03
C LYS A 23 -18.94 6.00 29.86
N LEU A 24 -18.37 5.25 28.93
CA LEU A 24 -17.70 5.78 27.74
C LEU A 24 -18.54 5.46 26.49
N PRO A 25 -18.80 6.42 25.59
CA PRO A 25 -19.53 6.17 24.35
C PRO A 25 -18.75 5.25 23.41
N VAL A 26 -19.38 4.18 22.94
CA VAL A 26 -18.73 3.17 22.09
C VAL A 26 -18.22 3.77 20.78
N VAL A 27 -19.01 4.65 20.15
CA VAL A 27 -18.64 5.27 18.87
C VAL A 27 -17.40 6.15 19.01
N GLU A 28 -17.28 6.90 20.10
CA GLU A 28 -16.13 7.77 20.34
C GLU A 28 -14.86 6.95 20.65
N LEU A 29 -15.01 5.80 21.33
CA LEU A 29 -13.90 4.87 21.54
C LEU A 29 -13.45 4.21 20.23
N LEU A 30 -14.39 3.71 19.42
CA LEU A 30 -14.09 2.96 18.21
C LEU A 30 -13.58 3.84 17.07
N THR A 31 -13.99 5.11 16.98
CA THR A 31 -13.65 5.98 15.85
C THR A 31 -12.72 7.13 16.23
N GLY A 32 -12.63 7.45 17.52
CA GLY A 32 -11.79 8.51 18.03
C GLY A 32 -10.34 8.09 18.23
N ARG A 33 -9.54 9.07 18.67
CA ARG A 33 -8.18 8.88 19.12
C ARG A 33 -8.14 8.80 20.65
N GLY A 34 -7.66 7.69 21.17
CA GLY A 34 -7.40 7.48 22.59
C GLY A 34 -5.91 7.48 22.90
N PHE A 35 -5.55 7.91 24.11
CA PHE A 35 -4.23 7.66 24.65
C PHE A 35 -4.27 7.27 26.14
N VAL A 36 -3.62 6.15 26.47
CA VAL A 36 -3.54 5.61 27.84
C VAL A 36 -2.08 5.56 28.26
N THR A 37 -1.77 6.09 29.45
CA THR A 37 -0.39 6.12 29.94
C THR A 37 -0.28 5.95 31.44
N GLY A 38 0.93 5.65 31.94
CA GLY A 38 1.23 5.29 33.32
C GLY A 38 2.44 4.36 33.45
N LYS A 39 3.11 4.37 34.59
CA LYS A 39 4.26 3.48 34.84
C LYS A 39 3.86 1.99 34.83
N SER A 40 4.82 1.08 34.73
CA SER A 40 4.56 -0.37 34.88
C SER A 40 3.81 -0.69 36.19
N GLY A 41 2.85 -1.61 36.10
CA GLY A 41 1.96 -2.02 37.20
C GLY A 41 0.88 -1.01 37.62
N SER A 42 0.80 0.16 36.98
CA SER A 42 -0.18 1.20 37.37
C SER A 42 -1.63 0.91 36.94
N GLY A 43 -1.85 0.03 35.96
CA GLY A 43 -3.19 -0.33 35.46
C GLY A 43 -3.48 0.01 33.99
N LYS A 44 -2.46 0.36 33.19
CA LYS A 44 -2.59 0.63 31.74
C LYS A 44 -3.17 -0.57 30.96
N SER A 45 -2.47 -1.70 30.94
CA SER A 45 -2.89 -2.90 30.20
C SER A 45 -4.25 -3.42 30.72
N ASN A 46 -4.51 -3.31 32.03
CA ASN A 46 -5.83 -3.58 32.60
C ASN A 46 -6.92 -2.65 32.03
N THR A 47 -6.64 -1.36 31.88
CA THR A 47 -7.61 -0.40 31.30
C THR A 47 -7.91 -0.72 29.85
N ALA A 48 -6.88 -1.00 29.05
CA ALA A 48 -7.04 -1.43 27.67
C ALA A 48 -7.82 -2.74 27.58
N SER A 49 -7.51 -3.72 28.45
CA SER A 49 -8.24 -4.99 28.55
C SER A 49 -9.70 -4.77 28.91
N VAL A 50 -10.03 -3.95 29.92
CA VAL A 50 -11.43 -3.65 30.29
C VAL A 50 -12.20 -3.01 29.15
N ILE A 51 -11.57 -2.09 28.41
CA ILE A 51 -12.17 -1.48 27.22
C ILE A 51 -12.39 -2.55 26.14
N ALA A 52 -11.39 -3.39 25.86
CA ALA A 52 -11.48 -4.47 24.89
C ALA A 52 -12.61 -5.46 25.26
N GLU A 53 -12.63 -5.97 26.49
CA GLU A 53 -13.68 -6.87 26.99
C GLU A 53 -15.09 -6.29 26.77
N GLU A 54 -15.32 -5.04 27.17
CA GLU A 54 -16.64 -4.42 27.06
C GLU A 54 -17.03 -4.15 25.58
N LEU A 55 -16.06 -3.86 24.70
CA LEU A 55 -16.29 -3.74 23.26
C LEU A 55 -16.62 -5.09 22.63
N LEU A 56 -15.88 -6.14 22.97
CA LEU A 56 -16.07 -7.50 22.49
C LEU A 56 -17.42 -8.06 22.93
N GLU A 57 -17.83 -7.85 24.18
CA GLU A 57 -19.17 -8.22 24.66
C GLU A 57 -20.29 -7.45 23.95
N ALA A 58 -20.02 -6.20 23.56
CA ALA A 58 -20.94 -5.40 22.78
C ALA A 58 -20.95 -5.78 21.28
N GLY A 59 -20.10 -6.72 20.86
CA GLY A 59 -20.01 -7.26 19.51
C GLY A 59 -19.19 -6.41 18.54
N TYR A 60 -18.31 -5.56 19.04
CA TYR A 60 -17.43 -4.71 18.22
C TYR A 60 -16.02 -5.30 18.17
N PRO A 61 -15.50 -5.65 16.97
CA PRO A 61 -14.15 -6.15 16.85
C PRO A 61 -13.15 -5.01 16.97
N LEU A 62 -11.91 -5.40 17.26
CA LEU A 62 -10.76 -4.52 17.38
C LEU A 62 -9.50 -5.31 17.01
N LEU A 63 -8.44 -4.60 16.63
CA LEU A 63 -7.11 -5.19 16.45
C LEU A 63 -6.16 -4.62 17.50
N ILE A 64 -5.49 -5.49 18.24
CA ILE A 64 -4.46 -5.10 19.21
C ILE A 64 -3.10 -5.44 18.63
N VAL A 65 -2.23 -4.44 18.52
CA VAL A 65 -0.80 -4.63 18.31
C VAL A 65 -0.18 -4.81 19.68
N ASP A 66 0.22 -6.04 19.98
CA ASP A 66 0.68 -6.50 21.29
C ASP A 66 2.21 -6.60 21.28
N THR A 67 2.85 -5.63 21.93
CA THR A 67 4.32 -5.52 21.96
C THR A 67 4.90 -6.29 23.15
N ASP A 68 4.15 -6.40 24.24
CA ASP A 68 4.59 -7.07 25.47
C ASP A 68 4.10 -8.54 25.55
N GLY A 69 3.20 -8.98 24.65
CA GLY A 69 2.65 -10.34 24.60
C GLY A 69 1.66 -10.62 25.74
N GLU A 70 0.90 -9.62 26.19
CA GLU A 70 0.03 -9.72 27.38
C GLU A 70 -1.46 -9.91 27.05
N TYR A 71 -1.89 -9.63 25.82
CA TYR A 71 -3.31 -9.57 25.47
C TYR A 71 -3.89 -10.94 25.09
N TYR A 72 -3.06 -11.98 24.90
CA TYR A 72 -3.56 -13.36 24.69
C TYR A 72 -4.47 -13.83 25.84
N GLY A 73 -4.35 -13.23 27.03
CA GLY A 73 -5.25 -13.50 28.16
C GLY A 73 -6.74 -13.23 27.84
N LEU A 74 -7.05 -12.35 26.88
CA LEU A 74 -8.42 -12.13 26.42
C LEU A 74 -9.06 -13.40 25.82
N LYS A 75 -8.24 -14.32 25.29
CA LYS A 75 -8.72 -15.58 24.71
C LYS A 75 -9.31 -16.55 25.72
N GLU A 76 -9.17 -16.31 27.02
CA GLU A 76 -9.90 -17.08 28.04
C GLU A 76 -11.42 -17.01 27.79
N GLU A 77 -11.95 -15.83 27.45
CA GLU A 77 -13.39 -15.60 27.31
C GLU A 77 -13.83 -15.23 25.89
N TYR A 78 -12.94 -14.73 25.03
CA TYR A 78 -13.30 -14.27 23.69
C TYR A 78 -12.62 -15.09 22.60
N GLU A 79 -13.37 -15.43 21.54
CA GLU A 79 -12.82 -16.06 20.35
C GLU A 79 -12.12 -14.96 19.52
N MET A 80 -10.79 -14.98 19.50
CA MET A 80 -9.95 -13.98 18.84
C MET A 80 -8.78 -14.66 18.15
N LEU A 81 -8.41 -14.13 16.98
CA LEU A 81 -7.25 -14.61 16.23
C LEU A 81 -5.98 -14.04 16.86
N HIS A 82 -5.10 -14.91 17.35
CA HIS A 82 -3.76 -14.54 17.82
C HIS A 82 -2.76 -14.90 16.74
N ALA A 83 -2.19 -13.88 16.10
CA ALA A 83 -1.27 -14.02 14.99
C ALA A 83 0.03 -13.27 15.30
N GLY A 84 1.17 -13.92 15.11
CA GLY A 84 2.48 -13.38 15.44
C GLY A 84 3.60 -14.25 14.86
N ALA A 85 4.80 -14.17 15.42
CA ALA A 85 5.92 -15.03 15.01
C ALA A 85 6.06 -16.30 15.88
N ASP A 86 5.50 -16.29 17.10
CA ASP A 86 5.71 -17.35 18.09
C ASP A 86 4.86 -18.60 17.81
N GLU A 87 5.36 -19.76 18.22
CA GLU A 87 4.64 -21.04 18.16
C GLU A 87 3.39 -21.09 19.07
N GLU A 88 3.30 -20.18 20.05
CA GLU A 88 2.13 -20.05 20.92
C GLU A 88 0.96 -19.32 20.22
N CYS A 89 1.20 -18.65 19.10
CA CYS A 89 0.16 -18.00 18.29
C CYS A 89 -0.71 -19.06 17.57
N ASP A 90 -1.96 -18.71 17.25
CA ASP A 90 -2.82 -19.59 16.42
C ASP A 90 -2.21 -19.78 15.02
N ILE A 91 -1.47 -18.75 14.56
CA ILE A 91 -0.80 -18.76 13.28
C ILE A 91 0.45 -17.88 13.27
N GLN A 92 1.46 -18.36 12.56
CA GLN A 92 2.65 -17.58 12.24
C GLN A 92 2.41 -16.73 11.00
N ILE A 93 2.69 -15.42 11.09
CA ILE A 93 2.46 -14.49 9.98
C ILE A 93 3.70 -13.63 9.72
N GLY A 94 3.94 -13.27 8.47
CA GLY A 94 4.80 -12.17 8.04
C GLY A 94 4.01 -11.07 7.29
N PRO A 95 4.70 -10.00 6.83
CA PRO A 95 4.09 -8.87 6.11
C PRO A 95 3.18 -9.25 4.93
N GLU A 96 3.46 -10.36 4.26
CA GLU A 96 2.68 -10.92 3.16
C GLU A 96 1.23 -11.27 3.53
N HIS A 97 0.92 -11.43 4.82
CA HIS A 97 -0.43 -11.75 5.32
C HIS A 97 -1.26 -10.49 5.63
N ALA A 98 -0.68 -9.30 5.55
CA ALA A 98 -1.30 -8.07 6.06
C ALA A 98 -2.66 -7.75 5.44
N GLU A 99 -2.84 -7.99 4.14
CA GLU A 99 -4.13 -7.81 3.46
C GLU A 99 -5.20 -8.76 4.03
N GLN A 100 -4.86 -10.03 4.20
CA GLN A 100 -5.77 -11.04 4.73
C GLN A 100 -6.10 -10.77 6.20
N MET A 101 -5.13 -10.33 7.00
CA MET A 101 -5.36 -9.92 8.39
C MET A 101 -6.37 -8.77 8.48
N ALA A 102 -6.25 -7.76 7.60
CA ALA A 102 -7.21 -6.67 7.55
C ALA A 102 -8.61 -7.11 7.05
N THR A 103 -8.68 -8.08 6.13
CA THR A 103 -9.94 -8.70 5.69
C THR A 103 -10.64 -9.41 6.85
N ILE A 104 -9.92 -10.30 7.55
CA ILE A 104 -10.44 -11.04 8.70
C ILE A 104 -10.94 -10.06 9.79
N ALA A 105 -10.17 -9.01 10.06
CA ALA A 105 -10.54 -8.01 11.06
C ALA A 105 -11.79 -7.19 10.71
N LEU A 106 -11.88 -6.64 9.48
CA LEU A 106 -12.92 -5.67 9.09
C LEU A 106 -14.12 -6.26 8.35
N GLU A 107 -13.87 -7.22 7.46
CA GLU A 107 -14.90 -7.82 6.62
C GLU A 107 -15.61 -8.95 7.35
N GLU A 108 -14.84 -9.84 7.98
CA GLU A 108 -15.34 -11.00 8.72
C GLU A 108 -15.63 -10.70 10.20
N ASN A 109 -15.23 -9.52 10.68
CA ASN A 109 -15.53 -9.02 12.03
C ASN A 109 -14.94 -9.90 13.14
N VAL A 110 -13.76 -10.47 12.89
CA VAL A 110 -12.99 -11.29 13.83
C VAL A 110 -12.03 -10.38 14.60
N PRO A 111 -12.04 -10.37 15.95
CA PRO A 111 -11.06 -9.62 16.71
C PRO A 111 -9.66 -10.25 16.60
N VAL A 112 -8.63 -9.42 16.53
CA VAL A 112 -7.26 -9.85 16.25
C VAL A 112 -6.30 -9.35 17.32
N ILE A 113 -5.40 -10.23 17.78
CA ILE A 113 -4.17 -9.88 18.48
C ILE A 113 -3.04 -10.09 17.48
N LEU A 114 -2.44 -8.99 17.05
CA LEU A 114 -1.21 -8.94 16.28
C LEU A 114 -0.05 -8.89 17.27
N ASP A 115 0.47 -10.05 17.61
CA ASP A 115 1.58 -10.20 18.54
C ASP A 115 2.89 -9.92 17.81
N VAL A 116 3.52 -8.79 18.14
CA VAL A 116 4.81 -8.37 17.57
C VAL A 116 5.99 -8.65 18.51
N SER A 117 5.73 -9.20 19.70
CA SER A 117 6.75 -9.47 20.72
C SER A 117 7.70 -10.61 20.33
N GLY A 118 7.22 -11.57 19.53
CA GLY A 118 7.98 -12.75 19.09
C GLY A 118 8.94 -12.52 17.92
N TYR A 119 8.96 -11.34 17.28
CA TYR A 119 9.83 -11.09 16.13
C TYR A 119 11.26 -10.78 16.59
N LEU A 120 12.23 -11.54 16.05
CA LEU A 120 13.66 -11.28 16.29
C LEU A 120 14.17 -10.04 15.55
N ASP A 121 13.52 -9.68 14.44
CA ASP A 121 13.84 -8.54 13.59
C ASP A 121 12.74 -7.49 13.73
N GLU A 122 13.09 -6.36 14.36
CA GLU A 122 12.19 -5.24 14.58
C GLU A 122 11.71 -4.61 13.26
N ASP A 123 12.52 -4.68 12.19
CA ASP A 123 12.13 -4.14 10.89
C ASP A 123 10.98 -4.95 10.27
N VAL A 124 10.97 -6.27 10.50
CA VAL A 124 9.88 -7.16 10.03
C VAL A 124 8.59 -6.87 10.80
N ALA A 125 8.67 -6.68 12.11
CA ALA A 125 7.51 -6.32 12.93
C ALA A 125 6.94 -4.94 12.54
N ASP A 126 7.82 -3.95 12.33
CA ASP A 126 7.43 -2.61 11.88
C ASP A 126 6.79 -2.66 10.49
N GLU A 127 7.36 -3.42 9.55
CA GLU A 127 6.78 -3.61 8.22
C GLU A 127 5.42 -4.31 8.27
N LEU A 128 5.26 -5.37 9.07
CA LEU A 128 3.99 -6.05 9.25
C LEU A 128 2.93 -5.10 9.79
N LEU A 129 3.23 -4.34 10.84
CA LEU A 129 2.32 -3.34 11.39
C LEU A 129 1.95 -2.28 10.34
N ARG A 130 2.94 -1.77 9.60
CA ARG A 130 2.74 -0.78 8.55
C ARG A 130 1.77 -1.27 7.50
N GLU A 131 1.96 -2.49 7.01
CA GLU A 131 1.12 -3.03 5.95
C GLU A 131 -0.28 -3.38 6.47
N VAL A 132 -0.41 -3.96 7.67
CA VAL A 132 -1.73 -4.20 8.30
C VAL A 132 -2.48 -2.88 8.48
N ALA A 133 -1.84 -1.86 9.05
CA ALA A 133 -2.43 -0.54 9.24
C ALA A 133 -2.81 0.12 7.91
N ARG A 134 -2.03 -0.08 6.85
CA ARG A 134 -2.33 0.40 5.50
C ARG A 134 -3.59 -0.25 4.97
N GLN A 135 -3.66 -1.58 5.05
CA GLN A 135 -4.80 -2.36 4.55
C GLN A 135 -6.08 -2.05 5.31
N LEU A 136 -6.00 -1.92 6.65
CA LEU A 136 -7.11 -1.41 7.46
C LEU A 136 -7.58 -0.04 6.97
N PHE A 137 -6.65 0.91 6.78
CA PHE A 137 -7.00 2.28 6.34
C PHE A 137 -7.58 2.33 4.92
N VAL A 138 -7.17 1.42 4.03
CA VAL A 138 -7.70 1.32 2.66
C VAL A 138 -9.09 0.69 2.65
N LYS A 139 -9.27 -0.46 3.30
CA LYS A 139 -10.54 -1.19 3.35
C LYS A 139 -11.62 -0.39 4.08
N GLU A 140 -11.26 0.31 5.15
CA GLU A 140 -12.21 1.05 5.96
C GLU A 140 -12.85 2.22 5.21
N LYS A 141 -12.16 2.81 4.22
CA LYS A 141 -12.77 3.81 3.32
C LYS A 141 -13.98 3.28 2.55
N LYS A 142 -14.00 1.98 2.26
CA LYS A 142 -15.09 1.30 1.55
C LYS A 142 -16.19 0.84 2.52
N LEU A 143 -15.81 0.27 3.66
CA LEU A 143 -16.75 -0.38 4.58
C LEU A 143 -17.45 0.59 5.55
N LYS A 144 -16.77 1.63 6.04
CA LYS A 144 -17.28 2.62 7.00
C LYS A 144 -17.89 2.00 8.27
N LYS A 145 -17.27 0.95 8.80
CA LYS A 145 -17.61 0.29 10.06
C LYS A 145 -16.74 0.83 11.20
N PRO A 146 -17.32 1.11 12.39
CA PRO A 146 -16.53 1.48 13.57
C PRO A 146 -15.56 0.36 13.96
N PHE A 147 -14.26 0.66 13.99
CA PHE A 147 -13.19 -0.29 14.29
C PHE A 147 -12.05 0.36 15.05
N LEU A 148 -11.59 -0.27 16.13
CA LEU A 148 -10.50 0.25 16.95
C LEU A 148 -9.18 -0.49 16.67
N LEU A 149 -8.15 0.27 16.28
CA LEU A 149 -6.77 -0.18 16.29
C LEU A 149 -6.11 0.21 17.62
N VAL A 150 -5.73 -0.76 18.44
CA VAL A 150 -4.97 -0.56 19.68
C VAL A 150 -3.49 -0.79 19.38
N VAL A 151 -2.63 0.17 19.73
CA VAL A 151 -1.18 0.08 19.54
C VAL A 151 -0.51 0.20 20.89
N GLU A 152 0.03 -0.91 21.38
CA GLU A 152 0.87 -0.92 22.58
C GLU A 152 2.24 -0.30 22.32
N GLU A 153 2.83 0.23 23.39
CA GLU A 153 4.07 1.01 23.40
C GLU A 153 4.25 1.92 22.18
N VAL A 154 3.21 2.72 21.89
CA VAL A 154 3.12 3.59 20.71
C VAL A 154 4.29 4.56 20.53
N HIS A 155 5.09 4.79 21.56
CA HIS A 155 6.33 5.57 21.49
C HIS A 155 7.41 4.95 20.59
N GLU A 156 7.41 3.62 20.40
CA GLU A 156 8.30 2.93 19.46
C GLU A 156 8.03 3.37 18.01
N TYR A 157 6.76 3.60 17.67
CA TYR A 157 6.34 3.98 16.32
C TYR A 157 6.16 5.49 16.14
N ILE A 158 5.75 6.22 17.19
CA ILE A 158 5.46 7.65 17.17
C ILE A 158 6.32 8.38 18.23
N PRO A 159 7.66 8.37 18.10
CA PRO A 159 8.53 8.96 19.10
C PRO A 159 8.45 10.50 19.09
N GLU A 160 8.68 11.11 20.25
CA GLU A 160 8.80 12.57 20.41
C GLU A 160 10.08 13.10 19.76
N GLY A 161 11.18 12.35 19.90
CA GLY A 161 12.50 12.69 19.37
C GLY A 161 12.92 11.75 18.24
N GLY A 162 13.74 12.26 17.31
CA GLY A 162 14.11 11.51 16.10
C GLY A 162 13.10 11.69 14.96
N GLY A 163 13.40 11.10 13.80
CA GLY A 163 12.48 11.11 12.66
C GLY A 163 11.38 10.07 12.87
N VAL A 164 10.13 10.45 12.57
CA VAL A 164 9.01 9.50 12.56
C VAL A 164 9.14 8.63 11.30
N GLY A 165 9.25 7.31 11.48
CA GLY A 165 9.32 6.33 10.40
C GLY A 165 8.03 6.26 9.57
N GLU A 166 8.02 5.44 8.51
CA GLU A 166 6.85 5.28 7.63
C GLU A 166 5.61 4.79 8.40
N THR A 167 5.80 3.84 9.31
CA THR A 167 4.76 3.25 10.17
C THR A 167 4.14 4.31 11.06
N GLY A 168 4.96 5.06 11.79
CA GLY A 168 4.51 6.19 12.59
C GLY A 168 3.76 7.25 11.80
N ASN A 169 4.24 7.60 10.59
CA ASN A 169 3.57 8.56 9.72
C ASN A 169 2.18 8.06 9.29
N LEU A 170 2.05 6.75 9.02
CA LEU A 170 0.77 6.12 8.71
C LEU A 170 -0.17 6.09 9.92
N LEU A 171 0.32 5.72 11.11
CA LEU A 171 -0.47 5.74 12.34
C LEU A 171 -0.95 7.16 12.70
N ILE A 172 -0.11 8.20 12.52
CA ILE A 172 -0.51 9.61 12.65
C ILE A 172 -1.55 9.99 11.60
N LYS A 173 -1.45 9.48 10.37
CA LYS A 173 -2.44 9.72 9.32
C LYS A 173 -3.79 9.08 9.66
N ILE A 174 -3.78 7.85 10.18
CA ILE A 174 -4.97 7.17 10.70
C ILE A 174 -5.56 7.98 11.86
N SER A 175 -4.74 8.42 12.82
CA SER A 175 -5.22 9.20 13.96
C SER A 175 -5.87 10.54 13.57
N LYS A 176 -5.43 11.15 12.46
CA LYS A 176 -6.00 12.41 11.93
C LYS A 176 -7.21 12.22 11.02
N ARG A 177 -7.29 11.12 10.25
CA ARG A 177 -8.27 10.94 9.16
C ARG A 177 -9.16 9.71 9.30
N GLY A 178 -8.84 8.81 10.22
CA GLY A 178 -9.52 7.54 10.44
C GLY A 178 -10.94 7.70 10.97
N ARG A 179 -11.19 8.68 11.86
CA ARG A 179 -12.53 8.99 12.41
C ARG A 179 -13.60 9.16 11.34
N LYS A 180 -13.29 9.84 10.23
CA LYS A 180 -14.23 10.06 9.09
C LYS A 180 -14.61 8.76 8.38
N HIS A 181 -13.79 7.73 8.52
CA HIS A 181 -13.97 6.45 7.88
C HIS A 181 -14.36 5.36 8.88
N GLY A 182 -14.39 5.60 10.19
CA GLY A 182 -14.73 4.57 11.18
C GLY A 182 -13.54 3.91 11.85
N LEU A 183 -12.30 4.25 11.46
CA LEU A 183 -11.07 3.71 12.06
C LEU A 183 -10.54 4.60 13.19
N GLY A 184 -10.75 4.19 14.45
CA GLY A 184 -10.15 4.80 15.62
C GLY A 184 -8.77 4.23 15.93
N ILE A 185 -8.01 4.94 16.75
CA ILE A 185 -6.71 4.47 17.24
C ILE A 185 -6.56 4.75 18.73
N LEU A 186 -6.13 3.74 19.48
CA LEU A 186 -5.75 3.84 20.88
C LEU A 186 -4.24 3.62 21.00
N GLY A 187 -3.50 4.68 21.31
CA GLY A 187 -2.08 4.55 21.66
C GLY A 187 -1.91 4.27 23.15
N ILE A 188 -1.08 3.30 23.51
CA ILE A 188 -0.73 3.01 24.90
C ILE A 188 0.78 3.21 25.03
N SER A 189 1.24 3.87 26.11
CA SER A 189 2.68 3.91 26.40
C SER A 189 2.96 4.10 27.88
N GLN A 190 4.04 3.50 28.35
CA GLN A 190 4.57 3.74 29.69
C GLN A 190 5.12 5.16 29.89
N ARG A 191 5.57 5.81 28.81
CA ARG A 191 6.34 7.06 28.86
C ARG A 191 5.72 8.13 27.95
N PRO A 192 4.81 8.97 28.49
CA PRO A 192 4.21 10.04 27.69
C PRO A 192 5.23 11.11 27.26
N ALA A 193 6.38 11.21 27.91
CA ALA A 193 7.47 12.07 27.46
C ALA A 193 8.03 11.64 26.10
N ASP A 194 8.08 10.33 25.83
CA ASP A 194 8.72 9.73 24.66
C ASP A 194 7.76 9.64 23.45
N VAL A 195 6.47 9.94 23.62
CA VAL A 195 5.47 9.99 22.53
C VAL A 195 5.30 11.41 21.99
N LYS A 196 5.16 11.55 20.67
CA LYS A 196 4.88 12.83 19.98
C LYS A 196 3.72 13.59 20.63
N LYS A 197 3.94 14.84 21.11
CA LYS A 197 2.90 15.63 21.78
C LYS A 197 1.66 15.86 20.93
N ASP A 198 1.81 16.10 19.64
CA ASP A 198 0.68 16.24 18.71
C ASP A 198 -0.23 15.00 18.65
N PHE A 199 0.31 13.82 18.96
CA PHE A 199 -0.52 12.63 19.05
C PHE A 199 -1.42 12.69 20.28
N ILE A 200 -0.83 13.03 21.44
CA ILE A 200 -1.50 13.10 22.74
C ILE A 200 -2.49 14.27 22.82
N THR A 201 -2.09 15.49 22.42
CA THR A 201 -2.93 16.70 22.55
C THR A 201 -4.16 16.70 21.66
N GLN A 202 -4.16 15.85 20.62
CA GLN A 202 -5.27 15.67 19.69
C GLN A 202 -6.11 14.42 20.01
N ALA A 203 -5.86 13.76 21.15
CA ALA A 203 -6.67 12.64 21.60
C ALA A 203 -8.04 13.13 22.08
N ASN A 204 -9.10 12.44 21.65
CA ASN A 204 -10.46 12.68 22.11
C ASN A 204 -10.65 12.23 23.57
N TRP A 205 -9.88 11.23 23.98
CA TRP A 205 -9.87 10.76 25.35
C TRP A 205 -8.48 10.35 25.83
N LEU A 206 -8.19 10.73 27.07
CA LEU A 206 -6.91 10.55 27.72
C LEU A 206 -7.12 9.85 29.06
N VAL A 207 -6.30 8.84 29.34
CA VAL A 207 -6.28 8.15 30.63
C VAL A 207 -4.87 8.19 31.21
N TRP A 208 -4.72 8.91 32.32
CA TRP A 208 -3.47 9.11 33.03
C TRP A 208 -3.45 8.27 34.30
N HIS A 209 -2.86 7.08 34.24
CA HIS A 209 -2.52 6.29 35.42
C HIS A 209 -1.31 6.88 36.14
N ARG A 210 -0.94 6.29 37.27
CA ARG A 210 0.19 6.74 38.09
C ARG A 210 1.48 6.88 37.26
N LEU A 211 2.09 8.06 37.30
CA LEU A 211 3.40 8.39 36.74
C LEU A 211 4.31 8.92 37.85
N THR A 212 5.59 8.57 37.84
CA THR A 212 6.53 8.93 38.93
C THR A 212 7.77 9.65 38.46
N TRP A 213 8.05 9.67 37.16
CA TRP A 213 9.22 10.32 36.60
C TRP A 213 8.91 11.78 36.26
N ASP A 214 9.83 12.68 36.62
CA ASP A 214 9.67 14.13 36.45
C ASP A 214 9.38 14.55 35.00
N ASN A 215 10.03 13.91 34.02
CA ASN A 215 9.76 14.20 32.61
C ASN A 215 8.33 13.83 32.20
N ASP A 216 7.79 12.73 32.71
CA ASP A 216 6.45 12.25 32.39
C ASP A 216 5.37 13.06 33.12
N THR A 217 5.56 13.35 34.41
CA THR A 217 4.63 14.16 35.19
C THR A 217 4.52 15.59 34.66
N LYS A 218 5.63 16.14 34.13
CA LYS A 218 5.61 17.42 33.40
C LYS A 218 4.74 17.41 32.15
N VAL A 219 4.62 16.28 31.45
CA VAL A 219 3.69 16.17 30.31
C VAL A 219 2.25 16.31 30.80
N VAL A 220 1.90 15.66 31.91
CA VAL A 220 0.58 15.81 32.55
C VAL A 220 0.31 17.28 32.90
N GLY A 221 1.29 17.95 33.51
CA GLY A 221 1.19 19.36 33.87
C GLY A 221 0.97 20.31 32.70
N ARG A 222 1.53 19.99 31.52
CA ARG A 222 1.38 20.78 30.30
C ARG A 222 0.05 20.54 29.60
N ILE A 223 -0.49 19.32 29.66
CA ILE A 223 -1.71 18.93 28.92
C ILE A 223 -2.97 19.16 29.75
N ILE A 224 -2.90 18.89 31.06
CA ILE A 224 -4.01 19.11 31.98
C ILE A 224 -3.84 20.46 32.69
N ASP A 225 -3.08 20.47 33.77
CA ASP A 225 -2.63 21.66 34.51
C ASP A 225 -1.54 21.23 35.50
N THR A 226 -0.71 22.17 35.93
CA THR A 226 0.44 21.99 36.82
C THR A 226 0.07 21.22 38.09
N GLU A 227 -1.13 21.44 38.66
CA GLU A 227 -1.60 20.75 39.86
C GLU A 227 -1.69 19.22 39.68
N TYR A 228 -1.98 18.75 38.46
CA TYR A 228 -2.10 17.31 38.17
C TYR A 228 -0.75 16.61 38.07
N SER A 229 0.35 17.35 37.87
CA SER A 229 1.72 16.80 37.85
C SER A 229 2.09 16.13 39.18
N GLU A 230 1.65 16.72 40.29
CA GLU A 230 1.86 16.15 41.62
C GLU A 230 0.82 15.06 41.90
N LEU A 231 -0.46 15.34 41.63
CA LEU A 231 -1.56 14.43 41.93
C LEU A 231 -1.48 13.08 41.17
N VAL A 232 -0.95 13.07 39.95
CA VAL A 232 -0.79 11.83 39.16
C VAL A 232 0.19 10.87 39.82
N SER A 233 1.16 11.37 40.59
CA SER A 233 2.12 10.54 41.32
C SER A 233 1.48 9.81 42.51
N ASP A 234 0.41 10.38 43.06
CA ASP A 234 -0.31 9.88 44.23
C ASP A 234 -1.44 8.88 43.90
N LEU A 235 -1.65 8.57 42.62
CA LEU A 235 -2.67 7.61 42.19
C LEU A 235 -2.34 6.18 42.65
N ASN A 236 -3.34 5.45 43.15
CA ASN A 236 -3.18 4.02 43.44
C ASN A 236 -3.28 3.18 42.15
N ASP A 237 -2.90 1.91 42.22
CA ASP A 237 -3.00 1.02 41.06
C ASP A 237 -4.47 0.85 40.62
N GLY A 238 -4.70 1.02 39.32
CA GLY A 238 -6.03 1.08 38.71
C GLY A 238 -6.76 2.41 38.88
N GLN A 239 -6.18 3.40 39.59
CA GLN A 239 -6.70 4.77 39.59
C GLN A 239 -6.07 5.59 38.47
N ALA A 240 -6.89 6.37 37.78
CA ALA A 240 -6.45 7.26 36.73
C ALA A 240 -7.23 8.57 36.70
N PHE A 241 -6.63 9.60 36.13
CA PHE A 241 -7.34 10.77 35.65
C PHE A 241 -7.81 10.54 34.22
N VAL A 242 -9.10 10.73 33.98
CA VAL A 242 -9.75 10.57 32.69
C VAL A 242 -10.22 11.92 32.19
N GLN A 243 -9.76 12.31 31.01
CA GLN A 243 -10.16 13.51 30.28
C GLN A 243 -10.79 13.07 28.95
N THR A 244 -11.92 13.69 28.59
CA THR A 244 -12.68 13.35 27.37
C THR A 244 -13.25 14.61 26.76
N ASP A 245 -13.19 14.75 25.43
CA ASP A 245 -13.67 15.93 24.70
C ASP A 245 -15.21 16.01 24.56
N TRP A 246 -15.92 14.91 24.84
CA TRP A 246 -17.38 14.84 24.76
C TRP A 246 -18.11 15.08 26.10
N THR A 247 -17.40 15.44 27.17
CA THR A 247 -18.02 15.81 28.46
C THR A 247 -17.62 17.20 28.90
N GLU A 248 -18.54 17.92 29.56
CA GLU A 248 -18.29 19.25 30.14
C GLU A 248 -17.33 19.23 31.34
N VAL A 249 -17.00 18.06 31.90
CA VAL A 249 -16.05 17.91 33.00
C VAL A 249 -14.65 17.71 32.42
N ASP A 250 -13.74 18.62 32.76
CA ASP A 250 -12.38 18.63 32.22
C ASP A 250 -11.59 17.37 32.60
N VAL A 251 -11.65 16.95 33.87
CA VAL A 251 -10.89 15.79 34.37
C VAL A 251 -11.65 15.06 35.49
N ARG A 252 -11.67 13.73 35.44
CA ARG A 252 -12.29 12.88 36.46
C ARG A 252 -11.30 11.86 37.01
N LYS A 253 -11.21 11.74 38.34
CA LYS A 253 -10.47 10.65 38.98
C LYS A 253 -11.34 9.41 39.04
N ILE A 254 -10.89 8.33 38.41
CA ILE A 254 -11.64 7.08 38.22
C ILE A 254 -10.84 5.91 38.78
N GLN A 255 -11.54 5.00 39.46
CA GLN A 255 -11.07 3.65 39.71
C GLN A 255 -11.56 2.75 38.57
N PHE A 256 -10.62 2.29 37.74
CA PHE A 256 -10.94 1.30 36.70
C PHE A 256 -11.29 -0.03 37.33
N ARG A 257 -12.25 -0.73 36.71
CA ARG A 257 -12.59 -2.11 37.05
C ARG A 257 -11.38 -3.00 36.80
N ARG A 258 -11.34 -4.15 37.47
CA ARG A 258 -10.40 -5.21 37.12
C ARG A 258 -10.93 -5.93 35.88
N LYS A 259 -10.03 -6.26 34.96
CA LYS A 259 -10.35 -7.18 33.86
C LYS A 259 -10.87 -8.51 34.42
N ARG A 260 -11.77 -9.14 33.67
CA ARG A 260 -12.38 -10.43 34.00
C ARG A 260 -11.54 -11.57 33.47
N THR A 261 -10.92 -11.37 32.31
CA THR A 261 -10.05 -12.35 31.70
C THR A 261 -8.69 -12.40 32.38
N PHE A 262 -7.96 -13.44 32.04
CA PHE A 262 -6.66 -13.78 32.57
C PHE A 262 -5.64 -12.64 32.46
N ASP A 263 -4.80 -12.54 33.51
CA ASP A 263 -3.73 -11.56 33.58
C ASP A 263 -2.37 -12.15 33.23
N ALA A 264 -2.09 -12.22 31.93
CA ALA A 264 -0.83 -12.72 31.41
C ALA A 264 0.39 -11.84 31.79
N GLY A 265 0.19 -10.53 31.95
CA GLY A 265 1.22 -9.58 32.38
C GLY A 265 1.46 -9.55 33.90
N ALA A 266 0.72 -10.34 34.68
CA ALA A 266 0.95 -10.41 36.12
C ALA A 266 2.33 -11.01 36.41
N THR A 267 3.13 -10.31 37.22
CA THR A 267 4.47 -10.80 37.61
C THR A 267 4.36 -12.23 38.17
N PRO A 268 5.05 -13.22 37.58
CA PRO A 268 4.96 -14.60 38.02
C PRO A 268 5.30 -14.73 39.51
N GLY A 269 4.43 -15.41 40.26
CA GLY A 269 4.72 -15.83 41.62
C GLY A 269 5.75 -16.97 41.67
N LEU A 270 6.11 -17.39 42.88
CA LEU A 270 6.92 -18.61 43.09
C LEU A 270 6.07 -19.90 43.10
N ASP A 271 4.75 -19.78 42.96
CA ASP A 271 3.81 -20.89 42.93
C ASP A 271 3.56 -21.36 41.49
N ASP A 272 3.21 -22.65 41.32
CA ASP A 272 2.90 -23.24 40.01
C ASP A 272 1.75 -22.47 39.34
N PHE A 273 2.02 -21.98 38.13
CA PHE A 273 1.12 -21.13 37.35
C PHE A 273 0.23 -21.99 36.45
N GLU A 274 -1.08 -22.02 36.70
CA GLU A 274 -2.05 -22.69 35.84
C GLU A 274 -2.53 -21.73 34.74
N ARG A 275 -2.09 -21.96 33.49
CA ARG A 275 -2.62 -21.26 32.31
C ARG A 275 -4.05 -21.76 32.02
N PRO A 276 -5.05 -20.88 31.83
CA PRO A 276 -6.41 -21.28 31.49
C PRO A 276 -6.49 -21.89 30.08
N GLU A 277 -7.57 -22.62 29.80
CA GLU A 277 -7.89 -23.04 28.43
C GLU A 277 -8.25 -21.82 27.59
N LEU A 278 -7.53 -21.59 26.49
CA LEU A 278 -7.75 -20.48 25.58
C LEU A 278 -8.70 -20.89 24.45
N LYS A 279 -9.65 -20.03 24.10
CA LYS A 279 -10.52 -20.21 22.92
C LYS A 279 -9.70 -20.03 21.65
N SER A 280 -9.90 -20.93 20.69
CA SER A 280 -9.26 -20.91 19.38
C SER A 280 -10.26 -20.48 18.30
N VAL A 281 -9.75 -19.91 17.21
CA VAL A 281 -10.55 -19.55 16.03
C VAL A 281 -10.77 -20.77 15.15
N SER A 282 -11.76 -20.70 14.25
CA SER A 282 -12.06 -21.78 13.29
C SER A 282 -10.88 -22.16 12.39
N ASP A 283 -10.67 -23.47 12.20
CA ASP A 283 -9.62 -24.04 11.32
C ASP A 283 -9.65 -23.51 9.88
N ALA A 284 -10.81 -23.06 9.38
CA ALA A 284 -10.93 -22.50 8.04
C ALA A 284 -10.15 -21.18 7.87
N LEU A 285 -10.27 -20.27 8.85
CA LEU A 285 -9.57 -18.98 8.84
C LEU A 285 -8.06 -19.14 8.97
N VAL A 286 -7.65 -20.10 9.80
CA VAL A 286 -6.24 -20.46 9.95
C VAL A 286 -5.72 -21.10 8.66
N GLY A 287 -6.52 -21.96 8.02
CA GLY A 287 -6.15 -22.63 6.77
C GLY A 287 -5.90 -21.67 5.60
N ASP A 288 -6.74 -20.65 5.42
CA ASP A 288 -6.59 -19.67 4.33
C ASP A 288 -5.28 -18.86 4.48
N LEU A 289 -4.93 -18.47 5.70
CA LEU A 289 -3.69 -17.77 5.98
C LEU A 289 -2.46 -18.69 5.79
N GLN A 290 -2.53 -19.95 6.23
CA GLN A 290 -1.47 -20.94 6.00
C GLN A 290 -1.21 -21.19 4.51
N GLU A 291 -2.26 -21.20 3.68
CA GLU A 291 -2.13 -21.35 2.23
C GLU A 291 -1.34 -20.17 1.61
N ILE A 292 -1.51 -18.96 2.13
CA ILE A 292 -0.73 -17.79 1.71
C ILE A 292 0.75 -17.99 2.04
N SER A 293 1.08 -18.43 3.26
CA SER A 293 2.46 -18.71 3.67
C SER A 293 3.09 -19.77 2.77
N GLU A 294 2.41 -20.92 2.59
CA GLU A 294 2.93 -22.01 1.76
C GLU A 294 3.15 -21.62 0.29
N ARG A 295 2.28 -20.75 -0.24
CA ARG A 295 2.43 -20.25 -1.61
C ARG A 295 3.65 -19.34 -1.72
N LYS A 296 3.90 -18.51 -0.72
CA LYS A 296 5.06 -17.61 -0.65
C LYS A 296 6.36 -18.38 -0.49
N ASP A 297 6.39 -19.41 0.34
CA ASP A 297 7.54 -20.30 0.48
C ASP A 297 7.89 -20.98 -0.86
N ARG A 298 6.88 -21.49 -1.57
CA ARG A 298 7.07 -22.07 -2.91
C ARG A 298 7.61 -21.07 -3.94
N GLU A 299 7.15 -19.83 -3.87
CA GLU A 299 7.63 -18.74 -4.73
C GLU A 299 9.10 -18.42 -4.42
N GLN A 300 9.45 -18.31 -3.13
CA GLN A 300 10.83 -18.03 -2.71
C GLN A 300 11.78 -19.17 -3.05
N ASP A 301 11.39 -20.42 -2.84
CA ASP A 301 12.16 -21.59 -3.25
C ASP A 301 12.42 -21.57 -4.76
N ARG A 302 11.42 -21.16 -5.54
CA ARG A 302 11.56 -21.06 -6.99
C ARG A 302 12.50 -19.92 -7.39
N ILE A 303 12.46 -18.79 -6.72
CA ILE A 303 13.40 -17.68 -6.93
C ILE A 303 14.82 -18.15 -6.63
N ASN A 304 15.04 -18.77 -5.47
CA ASN A 304 16.35 -19.29 -5.08
C ASN A 304 16.87 -20.33 -6.09
N GLU A 305 16.01 -21.20 -6.60
CA GLU A 305 16.37 -22.17 -7.66
C GLU A 305 16.81 -21.45 -8.94
N LEU A 306 16.05 -20.43 -9.37
CA LEU A 306 16.36 -19.65 -10.56
C LEU A 306 17.66 -18.84 -10.41
N GLU A 307 17.91 -18.25 -9.25
CA GLU A 307 19.16 -17.54 -8.94
C GLU A 307 20.37 -18.48 -9.04
N ASN A 308 20.26 -19.68 -8.44
CA ASN A 308 21.30 -20.71 -8.54
C ASN A 308 21.52 -21.20 -9.98
N GLU A 309 20.46 -21.28 -10.80
CA GLU A 309 20.61 -21.60 -12.23
C GLU A 309 21.28 -20.46 -13.00
N LEU A 310 20.96 -19.22 -12.66
CA LEU A 310 21.49 -18.03 -13.30
C LEU A 310 23.00 -17.91 -13.03
N GLU A 311 23.42 -18.07 -11.77
CA GLU A 311 24.84 -18.09 -11.38
C GLU A 311 25.64 -19.18 -12.12
N LYS A 312 25.07 -20.38 -12.26
CA LYS A 312 25.69 -21.47 -13.03
C LYS A 312 25.83 -21.13 -14.51
N LYS A 313 24.82 -20.47 -15.09
CA LYS A 313 24.84 -20.05 -16.50
C LYS A 313 25.86 -18.94 -16.71
N GLU A 314 25.93 -17.96 -15.82
CA GLU A 314 26.94 -16.88 -15.85
C GLU A 314 28.36 -17.45 -15.80
N THR A 315 28.63 -18.35 -14.85
CA THR A 315 29.94 -19.03 -14.76
C THR A 315 30.26 -19.81 -16.04
N ARG A 316 29.25 -20.42 -16.66
CA ARG A 316 29.42 -21.16 -17.92
C ARG A 316 29.73 -20.23 -19.09
N ILE A 317 29.07 -19.07 -19.15
CA ILE A 317 29.34 -18.04 -20.16
C ILE A 317 30.78 -17.56 -20.04
N GLU A 318 31.23 -17.21 -18.83
CA GLU A 318 32.61 -16.78 -18.57
C GLU A 318 33.63 -17.83 -19.06
N THR A 319 33.39 -19.11 -18.75
CA THR A 319 34.25 -20.20 -19.23
C THR A 319 34.27 -20.30 -20.76
N LEU A 320 33.11 -20.15 -21.41
CA LEU A 320 33.01 -20.22 -22.87
C LEU A 320 33.69 -19.01 -23.54
N GLU A 321 33.62 -17.84 -22.92
CA GLU A 321 34.31 -16.64 -23.40
C GLU A 321 35.83 -16.80 -23.33
N ASP A 322 36.36 -17.38 -22.25
CA ASP A 322 37.77 -17.73 -22.11
C ASP A 322 38.23 -18.76 -23.15
N GLU A 323 37.43 -19.81 -23.39
CA GLU A 323 37.68 -20.81 -24.43
C GLU A 323 37.69 -20.16 -25.83
N LEU A 324 36.73 -19.28 -26.10
CA LEU A 324 36.61 -18.57 -27.37
C LEU A 324 37.79 -17.61 -27.59
N SER A 325 38.22 -16.90 -26.54
CA SER A 325 39.41 -16.04 -26.54
C SER A 325 40.66 -16.85 -26.88
N SER A 326 40.86 -17.97 -26.19
CA SER A 326 41.98 -18.89 -26.42
C SER A 326 41.98 -19.45 -27.85
N ALA A 327 40.80 -19.81 -28.37
CA ALA A 327 40.66 -20.31 -29.75
C ALA A 327 40.97 -19.22 -30.79
N ARG A 328 40.56 -17.97 -30.55
CA ARG A 328 40.91 -16.81 -31.38
C ARG A 328 42.42 -16.59 -31.42
N ASP A 329 43.10 -16.71 -30.28
CA ASP A 329 44.56 -16.58 -30.19
C ASP A 329 45.27 -17.67 -31.01
N VAL A 330 44.86 -18.93 -30.88
CA VAL A 330 45.41 -20.06 -31.65
C VAL A 330 45.19 -19.87 -33.16
N SER A 331 43.99 -19.43 -33.56
CA SER A 331 43.68 -19.14 -34.96
C SER A 331 44.55 -18.01 -35.52
N SER A 332 44.81 -16.98 -34.73
CA SER A 332 45.67 -15.86 -35.12
C SER A 332 47.13 -16.32 -35.33
N ALA A 333 47.66 -17.16 -34.43
CA ALA A 333 49.00 -17.73 -34.53
C ALA A 333 49.14 -18.65 -35.75
N ALA A 334 48.13 -19.48 -36.03
CA ALA A 334 48.10 -20.34 -37.21
C ALA A 334 48.10 -19.55 -38.52
N ARG A 335 47.35 -18.45 -38.61
CA ARG A 335 47.38 -17.52 -39.76
C ARG A 335 48.77 -16.89 -39.93
N GLN A 336 49.40 -16.47 -38.84
CA GLN A 336 50.75 -15.90 -38.87
C GLN A 336 51.79 -16.93 -39.37
N MET A 337 51.68 -18.19 -38.96
CA MET A 337 52.53 -19.27 -39.47
C MET A 337 52.26 -19.59 -40.94
N ALA A 338 51.00 -19.59 -41.37
CA ALA A 338 50.63 -19.81 -42.77
C ALA A 338 51.18 -18.70 -43.69
N ASP A 339 51.10 -17.44 -43.26
CA ASP A 339 51.68 -16.29 -43.98
C ASP A 339 53.21 -16.34 -44.01
N ALA A 340 53.85 -16.81 -42.93
CA ALA A 340 55.29 -17.02 -42.89
C ALA A 340 55.76 -18.16 -43.81
N LEU A 341 54.95 -19.24 -43.93
CA LEU A 341 55.20 -20.35 -44.84
C LEU A 341 54.94 -19.99 -46.31
N GLN A 342 53.97 -19.11 -46.60
CA GLN A 342 53.71 -18.62 -47.95
C GLN A 342 54.80 -17.66 -48.46
N ASN A 343 55.54 -17.00 -47.56
CA ASN A 343 56.63 -16.07 -47.90
C ASN A 343 58.04 -16.70 -47.89
N ALA A 344 58.16 -18.01 -47.67
CA ALA A 344 59.42 -18.76 -47.84
C ALA A 344 59.43 -19.48 -49.20
N GLU A 345 60.44 -19.24 -50.03
CA GLU A 345 60.61 -19.90 -51.34
C GLU A 345 60.55 -21.44 -51.27
N PRO A 346 60.07 -22.11 -52.33
CA PRO A 346 59.68 -23.52 -52.26
C PRO A 346 60.91 -24.43 -52.34
N VAL A 347 61.13 -25.24 -51.30
CA VAL A 347 61.90 -26.47 -51.42
C VAL A 347 60.91 -27.62 -51.60
N GLN A 348 60.85 -28.13 -52.83
CA GLN A 348 60.21 -29.39 -53.18
C GLN A 348 60.68 -30.51 -52.25
N SER A 349 59.76 -31.13 -51.52
CA SER A 349 59.89 -32.53 -51.14
C SER A 349 58.53 -33.21 -51.18
N GLN A 350 58.56 -34.41 -51.75
CA GLN A 350 57.42 -35.20 -52.20
C GLN A 350 56.68 -35.82 -51.00
N LEU A 351 55.36 -35.76 -50.99
CA LEU A 351 54.50 -36.59 -50.14
C LEU A 351 53.64 -37.51 -51.02
N PRO A 352 53.73 -38.83 -50.86
CA PRO A 352 52.82 -39.78 -51.49
C PRO A 352 51.61 -40.06 -50.59
N GLY A 353 50.41 -39.91 -51.15
CA GLY A 353 49.17 -40.54 -50.67
C GLY A 353 48.37 -39.75 -49.61
N GLY A 354 47.13 -39.39 -49.95
CA GLY A 354 46.16 -38.82 -49.00
C GLY A 354 45.07 -37.93 -49.59
N GLY A 355 44.62 -38.15 -50.83
CA GLY A 355 43.64 -37.27 -51.48
C GLY A 355 42.19 -37.33 -50.95
N GLY A 356 41.89 -38.25 -50.02
CA GLY A 356 40.56 -38.43 -49.42
C GLY A 356 40.36 -37.60 -48.16
N ASP A 357 41.30 -37.68 -47.21
CA ASP A 357 41.19 -37.00 -45.91
C ASP A 357 41.35 -35.48 -46.02
N ALA A 358 42.19 -35.00 -46.95
CA ALA A 358 42.35 -33.56 -47.15
C ALA A 358 41.06 -32.90 -47.67
N ARG A 359 40.29 -33.58 -48.54
CA ARG A 359 39.01 -33.07 -49.03
C ARG A 359 37.94 -33.05 -47.95
N ARG A 360 37.87 -34.12 -47.16
CA ARG A 360 36.92 -34.22 -46.04
C ARG A 360 37.17 -33.14 -44.98
N LEU A 361 38.43 -32.88 -44.64
CA LEU A 361 38.78 -31.79 -43.72
C LEU A 361 38.50 -30.40 -44.31
N HIS A 362 38.66 -30.21 -45.62
CA HIS A 362 38.28 -28.93 -46.25
C HIS A 362 36.76 -28.69 -46.24
N GLU A 363 35.96 -29.76 -46.39
CA GLU A 363 34.50 -29.67 -46.35
C GLU A 363 34.00 -29.41 -44.91
N GLU A 364 34.61 -30.06 -43.92
CA GLU A 364 34.33 -29.83 -42.49
C GLU A 364 34.75 -28.42 -42.03
N ILE A 365 35.88 -27.90 -42.53
CA ILE A 365 36.28 -26.51 -42.28
C ILE A 365 35.27 -25.54 -42.92
N ALA A 366 34.81 -25.80 -44.15
CA ALA A 366 33.84 -24.93 -44.81
C ALA A 366 32.48 -24.90 -44.08
N GLU A 367 32.04 -26.03 -43.53
CA GLU A 367 30.82 -26.11 -42.70
C GLU A 367 30.98 -25.32 -41.40
N LEU A 368 32.10 -25.49 -40.69
CA LEU A 368 32.39 -24.75 -39.46
C LEU A 368 32.59 -23.24 -39.70
N GLU A 369 33.13 -22.84 -40.86
CA GLU A 369 33.23 -21.44 -41.24
C GLU A 369 31.85 -20.82 -41.51
N ALA A 370 30.93 -21.58 -42.12
CA ALA A 370 29.55 -21.14 -42.31
C ALA A 370 28.80 -21.02 -40.98
N GLU A 371 28.96 -21.98 -40.07
CA GLU A 371 28.35 -21.95 -38.72
C GLU A 371 28.88 -20.78 -37.88
N ARG A 372 30.19 -20.49 -37.97
CA ARG A 372 30.80 -19.31 -37.33
C ARG A 372 30.20 -18.01 -37.86
N ASP A 373 29.98 -17.92 -39.16
CA ASP A 373 29.47 -16.69 -39.77
C ASP A 373 28.00 -16.47 -39.40
N ASP A 374 27.19 -17.52 -39.32
CA ASP A 374 25.81 -17.48 -38.79
C ASP A 374 25.76 -17.06 -37.31
N LEU A 375 26.63 -17.63 -36.47
CA LEU A 375 26.72 -17.25 -35.06
C LEU A 375 27.18 -15.80 -34.85
N ARG A 376 28.03 -15.28 -35.74
CA ARG A 376 28.44 -13.86 -35.71
C ARG A 376 27.30 -12.93 -36.09
N GLU A 377 26.48 -13.32 -37.05
CA GLU A 377 25.29 -12.57 -37.45
C GLU A 377 24.29 -12.51 -36.28
N GLN A 378 24.02 -13.65 -35.63
CA GLN A 378 23.14 -13.71 -34.45
C GLN A 378 23.66 -12.90 -33.25
N LEU A 379 24.98 -12.82 -33.04
CA LEU A 379 25.56 -11.96 -32.01
C LEU A 379 25.39 -10.48 -32.36
N GLY A 380 25.59 -10.10 -33.62
CA GLY A 380 25.34 -8.73 -34.08
C GLY A 380 23.89 -8.30 -33.87
N GLU A 381 22.92 -9.16 -34.21
CA GLU A 381 21.49 -8.88 -33.96
C GLU A 381 21.16 -8.72 -32.46
N ARG A 382 21.87 -9.45 -31.59
CA ARG A 382 21.71 -9.33 -30.14
C ARG A 382 22.32 -8.05 -29.58
N ASP A 383 23.49 -7.67 -30.05
CA ASP A 383 24.15 -6.41 -29.66
C ASP A 383 23.28 -5.21 -30.07
N GLU A 384 22.75 -5.21 -31.30
CA GLU A 384 21.79 -4.19 -31.75
C GLU A 384 20.52 -4.15 -30.89
N ARG A 385 20.08 -5.30 -30.37
CA ARG A 385 18.92 -5.36 -29.47
C ARG A 385 19.24 -4.82 -28.07
N ILE A 386 20.45 -5.02 -27.58
CA ILE A 386 20.91 -4.47 -26.29
C ILE A 386 21.00 -2.95 -26.40
N ASP A 387 21.66 -2.43 -27.44
CA ASP A 387 21.78 -0.98 -27.69
C ASP A 387 20.39 -0.32 -27.71
N ALA A 388 19.42 -0.92 -28.40
CA ALA A 388 18.06 -0.40 -28.44
C ALA A 388 17.35 -0.39 -27.07
N LEU A 389 17.63 -1.38 -26.22
CA LEU A 389 17.05 -1.44 -24.87
C LEU A 389 17.73 -0.44 -23.92
N GLU A 390 19.02 -0.20 -24.09
CA GLU A 390 19.75 0.83 -23.34
C GLU A 390 19.25 2.24 -23.70
N ASP A 391 19.01 2.51 -24.99
CA ASP A 391 18.40 3.76 -25.45
C ASP A 391 16.97 3.96 -24.89
N ASP A 392 16.15 2.90 -24.88
CA ASP A 392 14.80 2.93 -24.29
C ASP A 392 14.86 3.19 -22.78
N LEU A 393 15.81 2.58 -22.06
CA LEU A 393 15.99 2.79 -20.62
C LEU A 393 16.39 4.25 -20.33
N ALA A 394 17.33 4.80 -21.08
CA ALA A 394 17.75 6.20 -20.93
C ALA A 394 16.58 7.17 -21.20
N ALA A 395 15.77 6.90 -22.22
CA ALA A 395 14.58 7.70 -22.52
C ALA A 395 13.55 7.66 -21.37
N ARG A 396 13.39 6.50 -20.73
CA ARG A 396 12.51 6.35 -19.55
C ARG A 396 13.03 7.05 -18.32
N GLU A 397 14.34 7.04 -18.09
CA GLU A 397 14.96 7.79 -16.98
C GLU A 397 14.75 9.31 -17.16
N ASP A 398 14.92 9.83 -18.37
CA ASP A 398 14.67 11.24 -18.70
C ASP A 398 13.19 11.63 -18.48
N GLU A 399 12.26 10.74 -18.85
CA GLU A 399 10.83 10.94 -18.62
C GLU A 399 10.49 10.99 -17.13
N LEU A 400 11.08 10.11 -16.34
CA LEU A 400 10.88 10.02 -14.89
C LEU A 400 11.40 11.28 -14.20
N ASP A 401 12.55 11.81 -14.63
CA ASP A 401 13.10 13.06 -14.14
C ASP A 401 12.26 14.28 -14.54
N ARG A 402 11.69 14.29 -15.75
CA ARG A 402 10.73 15.33 -16.16
C ARG A 402 9.50 15.31 -15.26
N LEU A 403 8.90 14.15 -15.03
CA LEU A 403 7.72 13.99 -14.18
C LEU A 403 7.99 14.41 -12.73
N ARG A 404 9.18 14.10 -12.20
CA ARG A 404 9.60 14.56 -10.86
C ARG A 404 9.65 16.09 -10.77
N ARG A 405 10.25 16.77 -11.76
CA ARG A 405 10.31 18.25 -11.80
C ARG A 405 8.91 18.86 -11.91
N GLU A 406 8.05 18.27 -12.72
CA GLU A 406 6.66 18.71 -12.88
C GLU A 406 5.86 18.54 -11.58
N ASN A 407 6.03 17.42 -10.88
CA ASN A 407 5.38 17.20 -9.58
C ASN A 407 5.87 18.22 -8.53
N GLU A 408 7.16 18.54 -8.51
CA GLU A 408 7.71 19.54 -7.61
C GLU A 408 7.18 20.95 -7.93
N GLN A 409 7.05 21.29 -9.21
CA GLN A 409 6.46 22.56 -9.65
C GLN A 409 4.99 22.65 -9.24
N LEU A 410 4.20 21.60 -9.46
CA LEU A 410 2.80 21.56 -9.04
C LEU A 410 2.66 21.72 -7.52
N ARG A 411 3.51 21.06 -6.72
CA ARG A 411 3.56 21.25 -5.26
C ARG A 411 3.95 22.67 -4.84
N ARG A 412 4.72 23.40 -5.66
CA ARG A 412 5.05 24.80 -5.42
C ARG A 412 3.85 25.70 -5.72
N VAL A 413 3.20 25.50 -6.87
CA VAL A 413 1.98 26.21 -7.26
C VAL A 413 0.86 26.02 -6.23
N VAL A 414 0.65 24.80 -5.74
CA VAL A 414 -0.33 24.52 -4.68
C VAL A 414 -0.02 25.32 -3.41
N ARG A 415 1.24 25.35 -2.98
CA ARG A 415 1.67 26.13 -1.81
C ARG A 415 1.50 27.64 -2.01
N ASP A 416 1.76 28.14 -3.21
CA ASP A 416 1.61 29.56 -3.51
C ASP A 416 0.13 29.97 -3.58
N LEU A 417 -0.74 29.11 -4.14
CA LEU A 417 -2.19 29.32 -4.13
C LEU A 417 -2.78 29.24 -2.71
N GLU A 418 -2.28 28.33 -1.87
CA GLU A 418 -2.64 28.27 -0.45
C GLU A 418 -2.27 29.58 0.25
N ARG A 419 -1.08 30.13 -0.01
CA ARG A 419 -0.64 31.43 0.53
C ARG A 419 -1.44 32.62 0.01
N GLU A 420 -1.78 32.65 -1.27
CA GLU A 420 -2.62 33.70 -1.86
C GLU A 420 -4.06 33.65 -1.32
N SER A 421 -4.59 32.45 -1.03
CA SER A 421 -5.89 32.32 -0.38
C SER A 421 -5.90 32.88 1.05
N ILE A 422 -4.76 32.80 1.75
CA ILE A 422 -4.60 33.34 3.11
C ILE A 422 -4.40 34.87 3.06
N ALA A 423 -3.75 35.41 2.03
CA ALA A 423 -3.52 36.85 1.87
C ALA A 423 -4.72 37.63 1.29
N GLY A 424 -5.72 36.93 0.74
CA GLY A 424 -6.93 37.53 0.15
C GLY A 424 -7.95 38.03 1.17
N ASP A 425 -7.86 37.59 2.43
CA ASP A 425 -8.86 37.88 3.47
C ASP A 425 -8.50 39.09 4.36
N ASP A 426 -7.34 39.72 4.12
CA ASP A 426 -6.83 40.82 4.94
C ASP A 426 -6.61 42.10 4.11
N ARG A 427 -7.71 42.71 3.67
CA ARG A 427 -7.73 44.13 3.26
C ARG A 427 -8.74 44.90 4.10
N GLY A 428 -8.35 45.17 5.33
CA GLY A 428 -9.02 46.09 6.24
C GLY A 428 -8.04 46.73 7.22
N ASP A 429 -7.79 48.01 7.00
CA ASP A 429 -7.18 49.01 7.90
C ASP A 429 -5.64 49.16 8.03
N GLN A 430 -5.29 50.45 8.04
CA GLN A 430 -3.99 51.09 7.89
C GLN A 430 -3.29 51.31 9.24
N ALA A 431 -1.95 51.28 9.26
CA ALA A 431 -1.10 52.48 9.38
C ALA A 431 0.26 52.21 10.09
N ASP A 432 1.32 52.69 9.43
CA ASP A 432 2.58 53.26 9.93
C ASP A 432 3.37 52.55 11.05
N GLU A 433 4.56 52.01 10.71
CA GLU A 433 5.85 52.62 11.05
C GLU A 433 7.01 51.94 10.28
N ALA A 434 8.03 52.73 9.98
CA ALA A 434 9.13 52.40 9.07
C ALA A 434 10.44 52.04 9.82
N ASP A 435 11.30 51.38 9.04
CA ASP A 435 12.77 51.25 9.09
C ASP A 435 13.48 50.14 9.89
N GLU A 436 14.08 49.27 9.08
CA GLU A 436 15.47 48.74 9.09
C GLU A 436 16.01 47.96 10.31
N ALA A 437 16.29 46.66 10.12
CA ALA A 437 17.64 46.13 9.84
C ALA A 437 17.70 44.58 9.90
N GLU A 438 18.79 44.05 9.35
CA GLU A 438 19.05 42.67 8.90
C GLU A 438 19.08 41.54 9.96
N ALA A 439 18.80 40.34 9.44
CA ALA A 439 19.39 39.02 9.75
C ALA A 439 19.43 38.50 11.20
N ASP A 440 18.71 37.41 11.46
CA ASP A 440 19.28 36.23 12.12
C ASP A 440 18.42 34.98 11.88
N ASP A 441 19.09 33.84 11.69
CA ASP A 441 18.52 32.50 11.65
C ASP A 441 18.04 32.13 13.07
N GLY A 442 16.83 31.58 13.20
CA GLY A 442 16.38 31.07 14.50
C GLY A 442 14.95 30.56 14.53
N ASP A 443 14.84 29.25 14.70
CA ASP A 443 13.64 28.51 15.13
C ASP A 443 12.87 29.24 16.25
N GLY A 444 11.54 29.26 16.15
CA GLY A 444 10.67 29.61 17.27
C GLY A 444 9.29 30.13 16.89
N GLU A 445 8.31 29.23 16.96
CA GLU A 445 6.91 29.40 17.42
C GLU A 445 6.08 30.64 17.01
N SER A 446 4.93 30.38 16.40
CA SER A 446 3.65 31.06 16.73
C SER A 446 2.49 30.15 16.28
N ALA A 447 1.67 29.64 17.20
CA ALA A 447 0.48 30.29 17.76
C ALA A 447 -0.55 30.64 16.68
N ILE A 448 -1.42 29.67 16.34
CA ILE A 448 -2.62 29.92 15.54
C ILE A 448 -3.81 30.04 16.47
N VAL A 449 -4.37 31.25 16.49
CA VAL A 449 -5.59 31.65 17.17
C VAL A 449 -6.80 31.11 16.39
N GLN A 450 -7.76 30.53 17.12
CA GLN A 450 -9.08 30.14 16.61
C GLN A 450 -9.90 31.35 16.16
N ALA A 451 -10.54 31.24 15.00
CA ALA A 451 -11.77 31.97 14.66
C ALA A 451 -12.74 30.99 13.98
N GLY A 452 -14.01 30.98 14.41
CA GLY A 452 -15.03 30.03 13.98
C GLY A 452 -16.11 30.62 13.05
N GLY A 453 -16.91 29.72 12.47
CA GLY A 453 -18.13 29.96 11.65
C GLY A 453 -17.85 30.44 10.22
N ASP A 454 -18.53 30.01 9.16
CA ASP A 454 -19.81 29.31 8.97
C ASP A 454 -19.75 28.40 7.72
N ASP A 455 -20.69 27.46 7.64
CA ASP A 455 -20.91 26.55 6.51
C ASP A 455 -21.18 27.32 5.20
N VAL A 456 -20.40 27.04 4.15
CA VAL A 456 -20.71 27.46 2.77
C VAL A 456 -20.83 26.24 1.87
N GLU A 457 -22.07 26.00 1.46
CA GLU A 457 -22.54 25.09 0.43
C GLU A 457 -21.95 25.47 -0.94
N TYR A 458 -21.08 24.63 -1.51
CA TYR A 458 -20.62 24.80 -2.91
C TYR A 458 -21.45 23.94 -3.86
N GLY A 459 -22.47 24.56 -4.44
CA GLY A 459 -23.11 24.11 -5.66
C GLY A 459 -22.23 24.47 -6.87
N TYR A 460 -21.88 23.48 -7.68
CA TYR A 460 -21.20 23.70 -8.95
C TYR A 460 -22.20 24.21 -9.99
N THR A 461 -21.97 25.44 -10.48
CA THR A 461 -22.57 25.95 -11.71
C THR A 461 -21.50 25.90 -12.80
N PRO A 462 -21.75 25.35 -14.00
CA PRO A 462 -20.76 25.35 -15.06
C PRO A 462 -20.66 26.74 -15.69
N VAL A 463 -19.45 27.26 -15.80
CA VAL A 463 -19.16 28.50 -16.54
C VAL A 463 -18.75 28.13 -17.95
N GLU A 464 -19.53 28.62 -18.90
CA GLU A 464 -19.27 28.56 -20.35
C GLU A 464 -17.97 29.32 -20.68
N ALA A 465 -17.12 28.70 -21.50
CA ALA A 465 -15.91 29.32 -22.02
C ALA A 465 -16.27 30.32 -23.13
N ASP A 466 -16.03 31.60 -22.87
CA ASP A 466 -16.05 32.67 -23.87
C ASP A 466 -14.65 32.77 -24.49
N ASP A 467 -14.56 32.38 -25.76
CA ASP A 467 -13.34 32.34 -26.55
C ASP A 467 -13.30 33.60 -27.43
N GLY A 468 -12.33 34.48 -27.19
CA GLY A 468 -12.07 35.66 -28.00
C GLY A 468 -10.63 36.10 -27.81
N GLY A 469 -9.81 36.34 -28.81
CA GLY A 469 -9.97 36.28 -30.26
C GLY A 469 -8.64 36.76 -30.84
N SER A 470 -8.20 36.18 -31.95
CA SER A 470 -7.14 36.77 -32.77
C SER A 470 -7.53 36.63 -34.24
N ALA A 471 -7.85 37.78 -34.82
CA ALA A 471 -8.15 37.93 -36.23
C ALA A 471 -6.87 37.78 -37.05
N ASN A 472 -6.94 36.99 -38.13
CA ASN A 472 -6.29 37.36 -39.38
C ASN A 472 -7.12 36.85 -40.56
N ASP A 473 -7.28 37.78 -41.50
CA ASP A 473 -7.88 37.65 -42.82
C ASP A 473 -7.38 36.41 -43.58
N ASP A 474 -8.26 35.71 -44.30
CA ASP A 474 -8.45 36.05 -45.71
C ASP A 474 -9.57 35.23 -46.37
N ALA A 475 -10.29 35.93 -47.22
CA ALA A 475 -11.47 35.47 -47.93
C ALA A 475 -11.12 34.64 -49.17
N SER A 476 -11.83 33.54 -49.38
CA SER A 476 -12.33 33.20 -50.73
C SER A 476 -13.51 32.23 -50.65
N GLY A 477 -14.69 32.76 -50.97
CA GLY A 477 -15.90 31.97 -51.19
C GLY A 477 -16.00 31.42 -52.61
N ARG A 478 -16.72 30.30 -52.74
CA ARG A 478 -17.64 29.90 -53.84
C ARG A 478 -18.11 28.47 -53.54
N SER A 479 -19.31 28.29 -52.99
CA SER A 479 -20.64 28.25 -53.65
C SER A 479 -20.96 26.93 -54.36
N ASN A 480 -21.87 26.16 -53.75
CA ASN A 480 -23.07 25.51 -54.31
C ASN A 480 -23.50 24.38 -53.37
N ALA A 481 -24.76 24.03 -53.11
CA ALA A 481 -26.08 24.62 -53.28
C ALA A 481 -27.07 23.56 -52.72
N ALA A 482 -28.16 24.00 -52.08
CA ALA A 482 -29.50 23.38 -52.02
C ALA A 482 -29.65 21.93 -51.48
N ASP A 483 -30.28 21.75 -50.32
CA ASP A 483 -31.73 21.54 -50.11
C ASP A 483 -32.02 20.95 -48.70
N GLU A 484 -33.15 21.33 -48.11
CA GLU A 484 -33.67 20.90 -46.80
C GLU A 484 -34.18 19.43 -46.78
N PRO A 485 -34.89 18.96 -45.73
CA PRO A 485 -34.40 18.50 -44.44
C PRO A 485 -34.60 16.97 -44.34
N GLY A 486 -33.55 16.21 -44.04
CA GLY A 486 -33.60 14.76 -43.99
C GLY A 486 -33.03 14.23 -42.69
N PHE A 487 -33.83 13.46 -41.95
CA PHE A 487 -33.36 12.58 -40.89
C PHE A 487 -32.05 11.89 -41.29
N VAL A 488 -30.97 12.18 -40.57
CA VAL A 488 -29.74 11.39 -40.66
C VAL A 488 -29.77 10.45 -39.46
N VAL A 489 -30.01 9.18 -39.77
CA VAL A 489 -29.80 8.05 -38.88
C VAL A 489 -28.40 8.18 -38.30
N ALA A 490 -28.31 8.23 -36.98
CA ALA A 490 -27.04 8.20 -36.27
C ALA A 490 -26.27 6.96 -36.73
N ASN A 491 -25.13 7.19 -37.39
CA ASN A 491 -24.18 6.14 -37.73
C ASN A 491 -23.60 5.67 -36.39
N GLU A 492 -23.92 4.44 -35.98
CA GLU A 492 -23.51 3.76 -34.73
C GLU A 492 -22.00 3.46 -34.66
N GLU A 493 -21.16 4.19 -35.40
CA GLU A 493 -19.71 3.99 -35.49
C GLU A 493 -18.90 4.95 -34.60
N ARG A 494 -19.54 5.76 -33.74
CA ARG A 494 -18.83 6.44 -32.65
C ARG A 494 -18.63 5.49 -31.47
N GLU A 495 -17.62 4.67 -31.69
CA GLU A 495 -16.69 3.99 -30.80
C GLU A 495 -17.11 3.79 -29.33
N LEU A 496 -17.54 2.55 -29.07
CA LEU A 496 -17.50 1.90 -27.75
C LEU A 496 -16.13 2.00 -27.05
N ALA A 497 -15.05 2.33 -27.78
CA ALA A 497 -13.74 2.62 -27.22
C ALA A 497 -13.76 3.88 -26.32
N ASP A 498 -14.53 4.91 -26.69
CA ASP A 498 -14.70 6.13 -25.88
C ASP A 498 -15.44 5.86 -24.56
N LEU A 499 -16.29 4.81 -24.51
CA LEU A 499 -16.96 4.36 -23.29
C LEU A 499 -16.03 3.59 -22.34
N LEU A 500 -14.95 3.00 -22.86
CA LEU A 500 -13.90 2.35 -22.07
C LEU A 500 -12.89 3.37 -21.53
N GLU A 501 -12.66 4.48 -22.25
CA GLU A 501 -11.74 5.58 -21.87
C GLU A 501 -12.17 6.41 -20.64
N ILE A 502 -13.31 6.11 -20.00
CA ILE A 502 -13.77 6.80 -18.77
C ILE A 502 -13.97 5.80 -17.60
N SER A 503 -13.49 4.55 -17.69
CA SER A 503 -13.93 3.49 -16.78
C SER A 503 -12.98 3.14 -15.63
N TRP A 504 -13.58 2.77 -14.49
CA TRP A 504 -13.04 2.10 -13.31
C TRP A 504 -12.30 0.76 -13.59
N LEU A 505 -12.11 0.40 -14.86
CA LEU A 505 -11.39 -0.79 -15.31
C LEU A 505 -9.91 -0.53 -15.59
N ASP A 506 -9.47 0.73 -15.70
CA ASP A 506 -8.09 1.07 -16.08
C ASP A 506 -7.04 0.36 -15.21
N ASP A 507 -7.20 0.35 -13.88
CA ASP A 507 -6.24 -0.31 -12.97
C ASP A 507 -6.18 -1.84 -13.14
N ARG A 508 -7.28 -2.46 -13.61
CA ARG A 508 -7.36 -3.91 -13.86
C ARG A 508 -6.80 -4.24 -15.24
N VAL A 509 -7.10 -3.41 -16.24
CA VAL A 509 -6.54 -3.54 -17.59
C VAL A 509 -5.03 -3.33 -17.56
N GLN A 510 -4.55 -2.32 -16.84
CA GLN A 510 -3.13 -2.03 -16.67
C GLN A 510 -2.39 -3.23 -16.06
N ARG A 511 -2.90 -3.82 -14.97
CA ARG A 511 -2.31 -5.02 -14.37
C ARG A 511 -2.31 -6.23 -15.31
N ALA A 512 -3.37 -6.41 -16.09
CA ALA A 512 -3.41 -7.48 -17.09
C ALA A 512 -2.41 -7.26 -18.25
N CYS A 513 -2.17 -6.01 -18.63
CA CYS A 513 -1.15 -5.63 -19.60
C CYS A 513 0.26 -5.90 -19.09
N ASP A 514 0.54 -5.56 -17.83
CA ASP A 514 1.84 -5.80 -17.19
C ASP A 514 2.19 -7.29 -17.15
N GLY A 515 1.22 -8.15 -16.79
CA GLY A 515 1.40 -9.61 -16.76
C GLY A 515 1.54 -10.26 -18.15
N SER A 516 0.86 -9.71 -19.16
CA SER A 516 0.83 -10.28 -20.51
C SER A 516 1.86 -9.68 -21.47
N ARG A 517 2.56 -8.62 -21.06
CA ARG A 517 3.44 -7.78 -21.90
C ARG A 517 2.75 -7.22 -23.15
N CYS A 518 1.43 -7.06 -23.11
CA CYS A 518 0.64 -6.47 -24.19
C CYS A 518 0.33 -4.99 -23.88
N SER A 519 0.22 -4.14 -24.90
CA SER A 519 -0.13 -2.73 -24.68
C SER A 519 -1.57 -2.56 -24.20
N VAL A 520 -1.84 -1.49 -23.44
CA VAL A 520 -3.18 -1.10 -22.99
C VAL A 520 -4.12 -0.89 -24.17
N GLU A 521 -3.63 -0.26 -25.23
CA GLU A 521 -4.34 -0.09 -26.50
C GLU A 521 -4.81 -1.45 -27.07
N THR A 522 -3.92 -2.45 -27.08
CA THR A 522 -4.27 -3.81 -27.54
C THR A 522 -5.34 -4.45 -26.63
N ALA A 523 -5.29 -4.19 -25.32
CA ALA A 523 -6.30 -4.69 -24.38
C ALA A 523 -7.65 -4.02 -24.58
N HIS A 524 -7.69 -2.72 -24.85
CA HIS A 524 -8.92 -1.99 -25.16
C HIS A 524 -9.55 -2.50 -26.44
N ASP A 525 -8.76 -2.72 -27.49
CA ASP A 525 -9.24 -3.31 -28.75
C ASP A 525 -9.85 -4.70 -28.52
N VAL A 526 -9.17 -5.55 -27.74
CA VAL A 526 -9.66 -6.88 -27.39
C VAL A 526 -10.98 -6.83 -26.61
N LEU A 527 -11.11 -5.92 -25.65
CA LEU A 527 -12.33 -5.76 -24.86
C LEU A 527 -13.49 -5.19 -25.69
N ALA A 528 -13.22 -4.26 -26.60
CA ALA A 528 -14.20 -3.74 -27.53
C ALA A 528 -14.76 -4.85 -28.43
N GLU A 529 -13.93 -5.80 -28.87
CA GLU A 529 -14.36 -6.97 -29.65
C GLU A 529 -15.31 -7.88 -28.86
N PHE A 530 -15.02 -8.18 -27.59
CA PHE A 530 -15.92 -8.98 -26.75
C PHE A 530 -17.22 -8.27 -26.41
N ALA A 531 -17.18 -6.95 -26.26
CA ALA A 531 -18.36 -6.16 -25.97
C ALA A 531 -19.31 -6.09 -27.19
N ARG A 532 -18.76 -6.05 -28.41
CA ARG A 532 -19.54 -6.03 -29.67
C ARG A 532 -20.11 -7.40 -30.03
N ASP A 533 -19.26 -8.43 -30.06
CA ASP A 533 -19.61 -9.71 -30.70
C ASP A 533 -19.86 -10.85 -29.70
N GLY A 534 -19.76 -10.58 -28.40
CA GLY A 534 -20.02 -11.56 -27.35
C GLY A 534 -18.89 -12.60 -27.23
N PRO A 535 -19.21 -13.87 -26.90
CA PRO A 535 -18.18 -14.88 -26.69
C PRO A 535 -17.38 -15.18 -27.96
N LEU A 536 -16.06 -14.95 -27.93
CA LEU A 536 -15.17 -15.14 -29.07
C LEU A 536 -14.06 -16.16 -28.77
N GLU A 537 -13.62 -16.87 -29.80
CA GLU A 537 -12.46 -17.76 -29.73
C GLU A 537 -11.14 -16.97 -29.89
N THR A 538 -10.08 -17.39 -29.20
CA THR A 538 -8.75 -16.74 -29.26
C THR A 538 -8.23 -16.48 -30.69
N PRO A 539 -8.33 -17.40 -31.66
CA PRO A 539 -7.88 -17.15 -33.03
C PRO A 539 -8.76 -16.19 -33.83
N ALA A 540 -10.01 -15.97 -33.40
CA ALA A 540 -10.88 -14.96 -33.99
C ALA A 540 -10.46 -13.57 -33.51
N VAL A 541 -10.27 -13.40 -32.20
CA VAL A 541 -9.81 -12.13 -31.60
C VAL A 541 -8.45 -11.72 -32.15
N ALA A 542 -7.48 -12.64 -32.18
CA ALA A 542 -6.13 -12.37 -32.68
C ALA A 542 -6.08 -11.86 -34.13
N ARG A 543 -6.98 -12.34 -34.99
CA ARG A 543 -7.10 -11.87 -36.38
C ARG A 543 -7.73 -10.47 -36.50
N ARG A 544 -8.55 -10.07 -35.54
CA ARG A 544 -9.28 -8.79 -35.58
C ARG A 544 -8.45 -7.65 -35.02
N VAL A 545 -7.63 -7.92 -34.00
CA VAL A 545 -6.71 -6.92 -33.41
C VAL A 545 -5.31 -6.94 -34.04
N ASP A 546 -5.10 -7.70 -35.12
CA ASP A 546 -3.82 -7.87 -35.82
C ASP A 546 -2.63 -8.20 -34.89
N ARG A 547 -2.79 -9.27 -34.10
CA ARG A 547 -1.77 -9.76 -33.16
C ARG A 547 -1.58 -11.27 -33.25
N SER A 548 -0.46 -11.76 -32.72
CA SER A 548 -0.21 -13.20 -32.65
C SER A 548 -1.20 -13.89 -31.71
N THR A 549 -1.61 -15.12 -32.04
CA THR A 549 -2.48 -15.91 -31.17
C THR A 549 -1.87 -16.18 -29.79
N VAL A 550 -0.53 -16.20 -29.67
CA VAL A 550 0.17 -16.39 -28.40
C VAL A 550 0.06 -15.14 -27.53
N ALA A 551 0.29 -13.96 -28.10
CA ALA A 551 0.17 -12.69 -27.38
C ALA A 551 -1.27 -12.47 -26.88
N VAL A 552 -2.26 -12.69 -27.75
CA VAL A 552 -3.67 -12.60 -27.35
C VAL A 552 -4.02 -13.67 -26.32
N GLN A 553 -3.51 -14.90 -26.43
CA GLN A 553 -3.77 -15.93 -25.42
C GLN A 553 -3.20 -15.57 -24.04
N SER A 554 -2.02 -14.91 -24.00
CA SER A 554 -1.44 -14.38 -22.77
C SER A 554 -2.34 -13.32 -22.17
N LEU A 555 -2.73 -12.31 -22.97
CA LEU A 555 -3.59 -11.22 -22.54
C LEU A 555 -4.98 -11.68 -22.08
N LEU A 556 -5.62 -12.62 -22.79
CA LEU A 556 -6.90 -13.19 -22.38
C LEU A 556 -6.81 -13.99 -21.07
N SER A 557 -5.63 -14.55 -20.77
CA SER A 557 -5.42 -15.25 -19.50
C SER A 557 -5.31 -14.26 -18.36
N GLU A 558 -4.57 -13.16 -18.54
CA GLU A 558 -4.43 -12.10 -17.53
C GLU A 558 -5.73 -11.30 -17.32
N LEU A 559 -6.45 -10.96 -18.40
CA LEU A 559 -7.77 -10.33 -18.30
C LEU A 559 -8.79 -11.23 -17.57
N ARG A 560 -8.60 -12.55 -17.61
CA ARG A 560 -9.40 -13.50 -16.80
C ARG A 560 -8.96 -13.51 -15.34
N THR A 561 -7.66 -13.48 -15.05
CA THR A 561 -7.14 -13.35 -13.69
C THR A 561 -7.69 -12.10 -13.01
N GLU A 562 -7.75 -11.00 -13.75
CA GLU A 562 -8.34 -9.74 -13.30
C GLU A 562 -9.86 -9.72 -13.29
N SER A 563 -10.54 -10.87 -13.50
CA SER A 563 -12.00 -11.03 -13.53
C SER A 563 -12.72 -10.13 -14.54
N ILE A 564 -12.03 -9.68 -15.59
CA ILE A 564 -12.62 -8.87 -16.67
C ILE A 564 -13.29 -9.80 -17.70
N LEU A 565 -12.65 -10.92 -17.98
CA LEU A 565 -13.17 -11.98 -18.85
C LEU A 565 -13.45 -13.25 -18.07
N GLU A 566 -14.39 -14.05 -18.56
CA GLU A 566 -14.65 -15.41 -18.14
C GLU A 566 -14.49 -16.38 -19.31
N ARG A 567 -14.23 -17.66 -19.01
CA ARG A 567 -14.11 -18.70 -20.03
C ARG A 567 -15.42 -19.49 -20.12
N THR A 568 -16.15 -19.31 -21.21
CA THR A 568 -17.48 -19.91 -21.41
C THR A 568 -17.40 -21.29 -22.07
N ALA A 569 -16.35 -21.57 -22.85
CA ALA A 569 -16.11 -22.87 -23.47
C ALA A 569 -14.60 -23.10 -23.75
N GLU A 570 -14.26 -24.20 -24.42
CA GLU A 570 -12.87 -24.49 -24.76
C GLU A 570 -12.31 -23.40 -25.69
N ARG A 571 -11.36 -22.59 -25.19
CA ARG A 571 -10.74 -21.45 -25.92
C ARG A 571 -11.71 -20.34 -26.33
N THR A 572 -12.90 -20.29 -25.73
CA THR A 572 -13.90 -19.22 -25.92
C THR A 572 -14.02 -18.40 -24.65
N TYR A 573 -13.97 -17.08 -24.79
CA TYR A 573 -13.99 -16.13 -23.68
C TYR A 573 -15.13 -15.13 -23.87
N ALA A 574 -15.67 -14.59 -22.78
CA ALA A 574 -16.67 -13.54 -22.78
C ALA A 574 -16.39 -12.53 -21.67
N LEU A 575 -17.01 -11.35 -21.69
CA LEU A 575 -16.98 -10.41 -20.57
C LEU A 575 -17.62 -11.04 -19.34
N HIS A 576 -16.97 -10.86 -18.18
CA HIS A 576 -17.50 -11.26 -16.89
C HIS A 576 -18.84 -10.58 -16.62
N GLU A 577 -19.75 -11.26 -15.90
CA GLU A 577 -21.13 -10.78 -15.68
C GLU A 577 -21.18 -9.38 -15.03
N ASP A 578 -20.28 -9.11 -14.07
CA ASP A 578 -20.16 -7.79 -13.43
C ASP A 578 -19.77 -6.69 -14.42
N VAL A 579 -18.76 -6.95 -15.26
CA VAL A 579 -18.31 -6.01 -16.30
C VAL A 579 -19.39 -5.79 -17.34
N ARG A 580 -20.11 -6.85 -17.71
CA ARG A 580 -21.23 -6.75 -18.64
C ARG A 580 -22.39 -5.94 -18.06
N THR A 581 -22.70 -6.14 -16.79
CA THR A 581 -23.79 -5.43 -16.08
C THR A 581 -23.48 -3.93 -16.01
N ASP A 582 -22.25 -3.57 -15.65
CA ASP A 582 -21.81 -2.18 -15.55
C ASP A 582 -21.72 -1.49 -16.92
N LEU A 583 -21.31 -2.20 -17.97
CA LEU A 583 -21.35 -1.70 -19.35
C LEU A 583 -22.79 -1.46 -19.85
N THR A 584 -23.76 -2.28 -19.40
CA THR A 584 -25.19 -2.10 -19.73
C THR A 584 -25.93 -1.11 -18.82
N ALA A 585 -25.36 -0.77 -17.66
CA ALA A 585 -25.93 0.19 -16.71
C ALA A 585 -25.67 1.66 -17.08
N SER A 586 -24.84 1.93 -18.10
CA SER A 586 -24.73 3.25 -18.72
C SER A 586 -25.95 3.53 -19.59
N PRO A 587 -26.79 4.53 -19.27
CA PRO A 587 -28.06 4.71 -19.94
C PRO A 587 -27.85 5.12 -21.41
N SER A 588 -28.57 4.41 -22.28
CA SER A 588 -28.95 4.87 -23.60
C SER A 588 -29.43 6.32 -23.53
N ALA A 589 -28.62 7.25 -24.01
CA ALA A 589 -29.13 8.52 -24.48
C ALA A 589 -30.02 8.23 -25.69
N THR A 590 -31.34 8.29 -25.52
CA THR A 590 -32.28 8.68 -26.58
C THR A 590 -33.69 8.93 -26.03
N ALA A 591 -34.25 10.05 -26.50
CA ALA A 591 -35.66 10.37 -26.64
C ALA A 591 -36.45 10.87 -25.41
N GLU A 592 -36.35 12.18 -25.15
CA GLU A 592 -37.49 13.11 -25.22
C GLU A 592 -37.02 14.54 -25.54
#